data_AF-A0A419FHS1-F1
#
_entry.id   AF-A0A419FHS1-F1
#
_cell.length_a   1.000
_cell.length_b   1.000
_cell.length_c   1.000
_cell.angle_alpha   90.00
_cell.angle_beta   90.00
_cell.angle_gamma   90.00
#
_symmetry.space_group_name_H-M   'P 1'
#
loop_
_entity.id
_entity.type
_entity.pdbx_description
1 polymer ?
#
loop_
_entity_poly.entity_id
_entity_poly.type
_entity_poly.pdbx_seq_one_letter_code
_entity_poly.pdbx_strand_id
1 'polypeptide(L)'
;MNHSESSRIRPGQRVVCVAGAVLALVLAFSVAGRPAEATIPVAEPAAAVDGRVRIPALGVDAPLGVQRVAPDGTLPLPYGPVDVAWYDFSLHPGLGGTPATTGNTILSGHVDYAATVPYAGVRYSGPAVFADLGQLRPGARIEVTRGQTVGYRVVSVDILPVDHADWLAEFAATPVEMLTLFTCTGEFRPQTFDYSDRVVVKAVRVLGEARRLDVTADGRFLYGTGGTSDPVELIAAQPRAVTALYARDPQSGEWLLFVPGAPSFINTLTGRLRPDALVIGRVVL
;
A
#
# COMPACT_ATOMS: atom_id res chain seq x y z
N MET A 1 8.96 8.25 -67.76
CA MET A 1 7.92 7.89 -68.76
C MET A 1 8.28 6.54 -69.37
N ASN A 2 7.24 5.74 -69.66
CA ASN A 2 7.19 4.39 -70.27
C ASN A 2 7.28 3.22 -69.27
N HIS A 3 6.16 2.74 -68.69
CA HIS A 3 5.06 1.87 -69.21
C HIS A 3 5.39 0.37 -69.02
N SER A 4 4.86 -0.33 -67.99
CA SER A 4 3.60 -1.14 -67.92
C SER A 4 3.54 -2.24 -68.99
N GLU A 5 3.57 -3.55 -68.68
CA GLU A 5 2.54 -4.50 -68.19
C GLU A 5 3.20 -5.91 -68.24
N SER A 6 2.81 -7.02 -67.60
CA SER A 6 1.50 -7.62 -67.32
C SER A 6 1.62 -8.75 -66.30
N SER A 7 0.57 -8.87 -65.48
CA SER A 7 0.11 -10.00 -64.67
C SER A 7 0.09 -11.38 -65.36
N ARG A 8 0.25 -12.46 -64.57
CA ARG A 8 -0.64 -13.64 -64.65
C ARG A 8 -0.62 -14.51 -63.38
N ILE A 9 -1.70 -14.39 -62.61
CA ILE A 9 -2.13 -15.29 -61.52
C ILE A 9 -2.76 -16.55 -62.14
N ARG A 10 -2.52 -17.74 -61.56
CA ARG A 10 -3.22 -18.99 -61.93
C ARG A 10 -4.38 -19.28 -60.96
N PRO A 11 -5.54 -19.73 -61.47
CA PRO A 11 -6.75 -19.96 -60.66
C PRO A 11 -6.98 -21.43 -60.30
N GLY A 12 -7.73 -21.64 -59.21
CA GLY A 12 -8.82 -22.61 -59.17
C GLY A 12 -8.55 -23.99 -58.57
N GLN A 13 -9.08 -24.23 -57.37
CA GLN A 13 -9.83 -25.47 -57.09
C GLN A 13 -11.13 -25.13 -56.35
N ARG A 14 -12.23 -25.42 -57.03
CA ARG A 14 -13.61 -25.43 -56.54
C ARG A 14 -13.91 -26.85 -56.05
N VAL A 15 -14.57 -27.00 -54.91
CA VAL A 15 -15.32 -28.22 -54.56
C VAL A 15 -16.75 -27.84 -54.17
N VAL A 16 -17.62 -28.05 -55.17
CA VAL A 16 -18.98 -28.62 -55.15
C VAL A 16 -19.88 -28.36 -53.93
N CYS A 17 -20.97 -27.62 -54.18
CA CYS A 17 -22.23 -27.69 -53.44
C CYS A 17 -22.96 -29.01 -53.73
N VAL A 18 -23.42 -29.71 -52.69
CA VAL A 18 -24.48 -30.71 -52.79
C VAL A 18 -25.67 -30.22 -51.98
N ALA A 19 -26.82 -30.07 -52.64
CA ALA A 19 -28.09 -29.75 -52.03
C ALA A 19 -28.70 -31.00 -51.39
N GLY A 20 -29.28 -30.86 -50.18
CA GLY A 20 -30.00 -31.95 -49.54
C GLY A 20 -30.67 -31.57 -48.23
N ALA A 21 -31.97 -31.30 -48.32
CA ALA A 21 -33.01 -31.49 -47.31
C ALA A 21 -32.99 -30.66 -46.00
N VAL A 22 -34.10 -29.94 -45.84
CA VAL A 22 -34.57 -29.25 -44.65
C VAL A 22 -34.90 -30.25 -43.54
N LEU A 23 -34.32 -30.06 -42.35
CA LEU A 23 -34.89 -30.52 -41.09
C LEU A 23 -34.80 -29.37 -40.08
N ALA A 24 -35.95 -28.82 -39.73
CA ALA A 24 -36.07 -27.81 -38.70
C ALA A 24 -35.77 -28.44 -37.33
N LEU A 25 -34.68 -28.02 -36.70
CA LEU A 25 -34.41 -28.27 -35.29
C LEU A 25 -34.39 -26.91 -34.59
N VAL A 26 -35.47 -26.63 -33.85
CA VAL A 26 -35.52 -25.52 -32.90
C VAL A 26 -34.59 -25.90 -31.74
N LEU A 27 -33.37 -25.35 -31.73
CA LEU A 27 -32.50 -25.37 -30.56
C LEU A 27 -32.62 -24.01 -29.87
N ALA A 28 -33.09 -24.07 -28.63
CA ALA A 28 -33.12 -22.94 -27.72
C ALA A 28 -31.73 -22.30 -27.66
N PHE A 29 -31.66 -20.99 -27.92
CA PHE A 29 -30.48 -20.20 -27.58
C PHE A 29 -30.35 -20.21 -26.05
N SER A 30 -29.49 -21.10 -25.54
CA SER A 30 -28.92 -20.92 -24.22
C SER A 30 -28.10 -19.63 -24.27
N VAL A 31 -28.46 -18.65 -23.43
CA VAL A 31 -27.66 -17.45 -23.22
C VAL A 31 -26.30 -17.93 -22.72
N ALA A 32 -25.34 -18.05 -23.63
CA ALA A 32 -23.96 -18.31 -23.29
C ALA A 32 -23.53 -17.19 -22.36
N GLY A 33 -23.24 -17.55 -21.11
CA GLY A 33 -22.71 -16.64 -20.12
C GLY A 33 -21.51 -15.90 -20.69
N ARG A 34 -21.40 -14.61 -20.33
CA ARG A 34 -20.19 -13.82 -20.58
C ARG A 34 -18.96 -14.68 -20.26
N PRO A 35 -17.95 -14.78 -21.15
CA PRO A 35 -16.71 -15.44 -20.78
C PRO A 35 -16.21 -14.76 -19.51
N ALA A 36 -16.05 -15.55 -18.45
CA ALA A 36 -15.35 -15.11 -17.26
C ALA A 36 -14.00 -14.57 -17.73
N GLU A 37 -13.71 -13.33 -17.39
CA GLU A 37 -12.41 -12.72 -17.60
C GLU A 37 -11.38 -13.65 -16.96
N ALA A 38 -10.57 -14.28 -17.82
CA ALA A 38 -9.52 -15.17 -17.36
C ALA A 38 -8.48 -14.31 -16.65
N THR A 39 -8.61 -14.18 -15.33
CA THR A 39 -7.55 -13.69 -14.46
C THR A 39 -6.36 -14.61 -14.68
N ILE A 40 -5.38 -14.17 -15.46
CA ILE A 40 -4.05 -14.77 -15.45
C ILE A 40 -3.61 -14.66 -13.99
N PRO A 41 -3.34 -15.76 -13.27
CA PRO A 41 -2.73 -15.65 -11.96
C PRO A 41 -1.41 -14.92 -12.17
N VAL A 42 -1.34 -13.69 -11.67
CA VAL A 42 -0.08 -12.97 -11.66
C VAL A 42 0.82 -13.80 -10.77
N ALA A 43 1.81 -14.45 -11.37
CA ALA A 43 2.77 -15.22 -10.60
C ALA A 43 3.39 -14.28 -9.56
N GLU A 44 3.42 -14.69 -8.31
CA GLU A 44 4.13 -13.96 -7.26
C GLU A 44 5.59 -14.44 -7.21
N PRO A 45 6.56 -13.59 -6.85
CA PRO A 45 7.93 -14.04 -6.69
C PRO A 45 8.01 -15.03 -5.53
N ALA A 46 8.56 -16.23 -5.76
CA ALA A 46 8.78 -17.22 -4.70
C ALA A 46 9.72 -16.70 -3.59
N ALA A 47 10.56 -15.72 -3.90
CA ALA A 47 11.42 -15.05 -2.92
C ALA A 47 10.69 -13.98 -2.09
N ALA A 48 9.42 -13.68 -2.40
CA ALA A 48 8.58 -12.72 -1.68
C ALA A 48 7.48 -13.37 -0.84
N VAL A 49 7.68 -14.62 -0.41
CA VAL A 49 6.69 -15.38 0.37
C VAL A 49 6.86 -15.26 1.89
N ASP A 50 7.72 -14.35 2.34
CA ASP A 50 8.04 -14.16 3.76
C ASP A 50 6.99 -13.33 4.51
N GLY A 51 5.98 -12.82 3.80
CA GLY A 51 4.90 -12.07 4.37
C GLY A 51 3.95 -11.48 3.34
N ARG A 52 3.14 -10.52 3.80
CA ARG A 52 2.16 -9.80 2.98
C ARG A 52 1.99 -8.37 3.46
N VAL A 53 1.73 -7.46 2.55
CA VAL A 53 1.37 -6.07 2.84
C VAL A 53 0.00 -5.77 2.26
N ARG A 54 -0.89 -5.20 3.07
CA ARG A 54 -2.22 -4.77 2.64
C ARG A 54 -2.38 -3.28 2.87
N ILE A 55 -2.82 -2.57 1.84
CA ILE A 55 -3.17 -1.14 1.91
C ILE A 55 -4.57 -0.98 1.32
N PRO A 56 -5.64 -1.17 2.12
CA PRO A 56 -7.00 -1.22 1.61
C PRO A 56 -7.43 0.01 0.81
N ALA A 57 -6.98 1.19 1.22
CA ALA A 57 -7.29 2.45 0.53
C ALA A 57 -6.75 2.54 -0.91
N LEU A 58 -5.75 1.71 -1.24
CA LEU A 58 -5.14 1.63 -2.58
C LEU A 58 -5.45 0.31 -3.30
N GLY A 59 -6.20 -0.60 -2.68
CA GLY A 59 -6.41 -1.95 -3.21
C GLY A 59 -5.15 -2.82 -3.25
N VAL A 60 -4.08 -2.45 -2.53
CA VAL A 60 -2.84 -3.23 -2.48
C VAL A 60 -3.02 -4.45 -1.57
N ASP A 61 -2.68 -5.61 -2.11
CA ASP A 61 -2.56 -6.89 -1.40
C ASP A 61 -1.39 -7.66 -2.01
N ALA A 62 -0.19 -7.45 -1.48
CA ALA A 62 1.06 -7.79 -2.15
C ALA A 62 1.96 -8.73 -1.32
N PRO A 63 2.67 -9.67 -1.96
CA PRO A 63 3.70 -10.48 -1.31
C PRO A 63 4.84 -9.61 -0.79
N LEU A 64 5.39 -9.98 0.37
CA LEU A 64 6.48 -9.27 1.04
C LEU A 64 7.74 -10.14 1.07
N GLY A 65 8.79 -9.71 0.38
CA GLY A 65 10.10 -10.36 0.37
C GLY A 65 11.14 -9.63 1.19
N VAL A 66 12.14 -10.35 1.70
CA VAL A 66 13.27 -9.74 2.41
C VAL A 66 14.40 -9.43 1.45
N GLN A 67 14.90 -8.20 1.47
CA GLN A 67 16.10 -7.77 0.79
C GLN A 67 17.14 -7.34 1.81
N ARG A 68 18.31 -8.00 1.83
CA ARG A 68 19.41 -7.56 2.69
C ARG A 68 20.08 -6.34 2.07
N VAL A 69 20.27 -5.30 2.87
CA VAL A 69 21.02 -4.10 2.46
C VAL A 69 22.49 -4.46 2.31
N ALA A 70 23.09 -4.08 1.18
CA ALA A 70 24.48 -4.39 0.89
C ALA A 70 25.42 -3.62 1.86
N PRO A 71 26.66 -4.10 2.12
CA PRO A 71 27.58 -3.43 3.04
C PRO A 71 27.87 -1.97 2.72
N ASP A 72 27.79 -1.58 1.44
CA ASP A 72 27.97 -0.20 0.96
C ASP A 72 26.70 0.68 1.11
N GLY A 73 25.60 0.12 1.63
CA GLY A 73 24.32 0.81 1.81
C GLY A 73 23.37 0.66 0.63
N THR A 74 23.75 -0.04 -0.43
CA THR A 74 22.88 -0.23 -1.61
C THR A 74 21.64 -1.05 -1.23
N LEU A 75 20.48 -0.53 -1.61
CA LEU A 75 19.18 -1.20 -1.47
C LEU A 75 18.88 -2.02 -2.73
N PRO A 76 18.76 -3.37 -2.64
CA PRO A 76 18.29 -4.17 -3.76
C PRO A 76 16.88 -3.75 -4.19
N LEU A 77 16.58 -3.87 -5.49
CA LEU A 77 15.24 -3.62 -6.00
C LEU A 77 14.26 -4.74 -5.57
N PRO A 78 12.95 -4.45 -5.51
CA PRO A 78 11.93 -5.50 -5.50
C PRO A 78 12.09 -6.48 -6.66
N TYR A 79 11.53 -7.68 -6.53
CA TYR A 79 11.71 -8.76 -7.51
C TYR A 79 10.95 -8.51 -8.83
N GLY A 80 9.87 -7.72 -8.79
CA GLY A 80 9.02 -7.43 -9.93
C GLY A 80 7.91 -6.42 -9.62
N PRO A 81 6.91 -6.29 -10.51
CA PRO A 81 5.93 -5.20 -10.45
C PRO A 81 4.88 -5.35 -9.34
N VAL A 82 4.75 -6.51 -8.68
CA VAL A 82 3.63 -6.79 -7.76
C VAL A 82 4.06 -7.08 -6.33
N ASP A 83 5.36 -7.12 -6.03
CA ASP A 83 5.88 -7.41 -4.70
C ASP A 83 6.43 -6.18 -3.99
N VAL A 84 6.50 -6.30 -2.67
CA VAL A 84 7.09 -5.33 -1.77
C VAL A 84 8.36 -5.92 -1.18
N ALA A 85 9.44 -5.15 -1.17
CA ALA A 85 10.68 -5.50 -0.49
C ALA A 85 10.70 -4.90 0.91
N TRP A 86 10.95 -5.72 1.94
CA TRP A 86 11.38 -5.26 3.26
C TRP A 86 12.90 -5.31 3.34
N TYR A 87 13.51 -4.21 3.78
CA TYR A 87 14.96 -4.11 3.89
C TYR A 87 15.49 -4.56 5.25
N ASP A 88 16.35 -5.59 5.24
CA ASP A 88 17.13 -6.05 6.38
C ASP A 88 18.43 -5.22 6.51
N PHE A 89 18.40 -4.28 7.47
CA PHE A 89 19.52 -3.39 7.84
C PHE A 89 20.45 -3.96 8.92
N SER A 90 20.49 -5.29 9.12
CA SER A 90 21.33 -5.90 10.17
C SER A 90 22.83 -5.56 10.09
N LEU A 91 23.33 -5.12 8.93
CA LEU A 91 24.72 -4.67 8.74
C LEU A 91 24.93 -3.15 8.94
N HIS A 92 23.87 -2.40 9.24
CA HIS A 92 23.88 -0.93 9.31
C HIS A 92 23.29 -0.47 10.66
N PRO A 93 24.11 -0.46 11.73
CA PRO A 93 23.65 -0.10 13.07
C PRO A 93 22.98 1.27 13.12
N GLY A 94 21.83 1.34 13.80
CA GLY A 94 21.05 2.57 13.93
C GLY A 94 20.07 2.82 12.79
N LEU A 95 20.02 1.96 11.76
CA LEU A 95 19.03 2.02 10.68
C LEU A 95 18.02 0.87 10.77
N GLY A 96 16.85 1.10 10.18
CA GLY A 96 15.84 0.08 9.96
C GLY A 96 15.12 -0.39 11.22
N GLY A 97 14.51 -1.55 11.08
CA GLY A 97 13.62 -2.15 12.06
C GLY A 97 13.08 -3.46 11.52
N THR A 98 12.55 -4.28 12.43
CA THR A 98 11.88 -5.53 12.06
C THR A 98 10.37 -5.36 12.29
N PRO A 99 9.52 -5.79 11.34
CA PRO A 99 8.08 -5.73 11.51
C PRO A 99 7.64 -6.43 12.80
N ALA A 100 6.68 -5.84 13.51
CA ALA A 100 6.11 -6.34 14.76
C ALA A 100 7.09 -6.40 15.95
N THR A 101 8.22 -5.71 15.89
CA THR A 101 9.15 -5.58 17.01
C THR A 101 9.37 -4.13 17.43
N THR A 102 10.35 -3.45 16.84
CA THR A 102 10.83 -2.11 17.16
C THR A 102 11.62 -1.55 15.97
N GLY A 103 11.96 -0.26 16.02
CA GLY A 103 12.68 0.40 14.94
C GLY A 103 11.76 0.89 13.83
N ASN A 104 12.34 1.19 12.68
CA ASN A 104 11.66 1.68 11.50
C ASN A 104 11.70 0.62 10.40
N THR A 105 10.61 -0.12 10.21
CA THR A 105 10.50 -1.10 9.12
C THR A 105 10.49 -0.36 7.79
N ILE A 106 11.47 -0.61 6.92
CA ILE A 106 11.56 0.08 5.63
C ILE A 106 11.10 -0.85 4.52
N LEU A 107 10.09 -0.40 3.77
CA LEU A 107 9.49 -1.13 2.66
C LEU A 107 9.59 -0.33 1.35
N SER A 108 9.88 -1.00 0.25
CA SER A 108 9.76 -0.42 -1.09
C SER A 108 8.95 -1.29 -2.03
N GLY A 109 8.40 -0.63 -3.05
CA GLY A 109 7.71 -1.26 -4.15
C GLY A 109 7.87 -0.39 -5.38
N HIS A 110 7.77 -0.99 -6.57
CA HIS A 110 7.86 -0.23 -7.81
C HIS A 110 6.63 0.68 -8.00
N VAL A 111 6.85 1.86 -8.60
CA VAL A 111 5.76 2.77 -9.03
C VAL A 111 5.20 2.31 -10.38
N ASP A 112 6.10 1.91 -11.27
CA ASP A 112 5.84 1.34 -12.58
C ASP A 112 6.91 0.31 -12.89
N TYR A 113 6.72 -0.41 -14.00
CA TYR A 113 7.66 -1.43 -14.43
C TYR A 113 7.62 -1.57 -15.94
N ALA A 114 8.78 -1.66 -16.57
CA ALA A 114 8.93 -1.72 -18.03
C ALA A 114 10.02 -2.73 -18.44
N ALA A 115 9.90 -3.98 -17.97
CA ALA A 115 10.89 -5.03 -18.20
C ALA A 115 10.26 -6.42 -18.27
N THR A 116 11.08 -7.42 -18.57
CA THR A 116 10.70 -8.83 -18.40
C THR A 116 10.64 -9.16 -16.91
N VAL A 117 9.49 -9.65 -16.44
CA VAL A 117 9.27 -10.12 -15.08
C VAL A 117 9.98 -11.46 -14.91
N PRO A 118 11.11 -11.54 -14.18
CA PRO A 118 12.00 -12.71 -14.25
C PRO A 118 11.33 -14.01 -13.83
N TYR A 119 10.52 -13.97 -12.77
CA TYR A 119 9.85 -15.16 -12.22
C TYR A 119 8.62 -15.59 -13.03
N ALA A 120 8.12 -14.74 -13.93
CA ALA A 120 6.93 -15.03 -14.75
C ALA A 120 7.28 -15.25 -16.23
N GLY A 121 8.48 -14.85 -16.68
CA GLY A 121 8.90 -14.98 -18.08
C GLY A 121 8.09 -14.10 -19.06
N VAL A 122 7.35 -13.10 -18.56
CA VAL A 122 6.52 -12.21 -19.38
C VAL A 122 7.08 -10.80 -19.40
N ARG A 123 6.95 -10.10 -20.54
CA ARG A 123 7.25 -8.68 -20.62
C ARG A 123 6.09 -7.87 -20.07
N TYR A 124 6.36 -7.01 -19.11
CA TYR A 124 5.37 -6.13 -18.49
C TYR A 124 5.75 -4.66 -18.73
N SER A 125 4.74 -3.84 -18.99
CA SER A 125 4.87 -2.39 -19.15
C SER A 125 3.63 -1.74 -18.58
N GLY A 126 3.73 -1.11 -17.41
CA GLY A 126 2.56 -0.52 -16.75
C GLY A 126 2.81 -0.13 -15.30
N PRO A 127 1.76 0.31 -14.59
CA PRO A 127 1.83 0.64 -13.16
C PRO A 127 2.23 -0.57 -12.32
N ALA A 128 2.89 -0.36 -11.19
CA ALA A 128 3.31 -1.42 -10.28
C ALA A 128 2.63 -1.27 -8.90
N VAL A 129 3.00 -2.12 -7.95
CA VAL A 129 2.34 -2.26 -6.64
C VAL A 129 2.15 -0.94 -5.89
N PHE A 130 3.07 0.01 -6.03
CA PHE A 130 3.03 1.31 -5.35
C PHE A 130 2.75 2.48 -6.31
N ALA A 131 2.16 2.23 -7.48
CA ALA A 131 1.76 3.27 -8.45
C ALA A 131 0.99 4.43 -7.79
N ASP A 132 0.09 4.11 -6.86
CA ASP A 132 -0.78 5.07 -6.19
C ASP A 132 -0.35 5.42 -4.76
N LEU A 133 0.89 5.10 -4.35
CA LEU A 133 1.34 5.30 -2.96
C LEU A 133 1.18 6.77 -2.51
N GLY A 134 1.43 7.74 -3.39
CA GLY A 134 1.24 9.17 -3.12
C GLY A 134 -0.21 9.62 -2.92
N GLN A 135 -1.18 8.75 -3.20
CA GLN A 135 -2.60 9.03 -2.96
C GLN A 135 -3.02 8.75 -1.51
N LEU A 136 -2.15 8.14 -0.68
CA LEU A 136 -2.43 7.95 0.74
C LEU A 136 -2.59 9.28 1.47
N ARG A 137 -3.32 9.22 2.58
CA ARG A 137 -3.54 10.35 3.48
C ARG A 137 -3.24 9.92 4.91
N PRO A 138 -2.79 10.83 5.79
CA PRO A 138 -2.73 10.57 7.21
C PRO A 138 -4.05 9.98 7.73
N GLY A 139 -3.97 8.93 8.55
CA GLY A 139 -5.11 8.15 9.01
C GLY A 139 -5.38 6.85 8.23
N ALA A 140 -4.80 6.68 7.02
CA ALA A 140 -4.94 5.44 6.27
C ALA A 140 -4.34 4.24 7.03
N ARG A 141 -4.96 3.06 6.88
CA ARG A 141 -4.53 1.80 7.49
C ARG A 141 -3.55 1.08 6.56
N ILE A 142 -2.49 0.54 7.12
CA ILE A 142 -1.58 -0.41 6.47
C ILE A 142 -1.50 -1.64 7.35
N GLU A 143 -1.51 -2.83 6.78
CA GLU A 143 -1.29 -4.09 7.50
C GLU A 143 -0.06 -4.77 6.95
N VAL A 144 0.80 -5.25 7.84
CA VAL A 144 1.97 -6.04 7.49
C VAL A 144 1.87 -7.36 8.22
N THR A 145 1.92 -8.45 7.46
CA THR A 145 1.91 -9.81 7.97
C THR A 145 3.29 -10.43 7.78
N ARG A 146 3.93 -10.80 8.88
CA ARG A 146 5.17 -11.61 8.89
C ARG A 146 5.26 -12.36 10.21
N GLY A 147 4.92 -13.65 10.20
CA GLY A 147 4.70 -14.46 11.41
C GLY A 147 3.44 -14.06 12.19
N GLN A 148 3.21 -12.77 12.40
CA GLN A 148 1.99 -12.15 12.91
C GLN A 148 1.57 -10.98 12.02
N THR A 149 0.29 -10.62 12.06
CA THR A 149 -0.23 -9.41 11.40
C THR A 149 -0.23 -8.26 12.38
N VAL A 150 0.36 -7.15 11.99
CA VAL A 150 0.31 -5.88 12.73
C VAL A 150 -0.26 -4.76 11.85
N GLY A 151 -1.03 -3.88 12.48
CA GLY A 151 -1.61 -2.70 11.84
C GLY A 151 -0.74 -1.47 12.06
N TYR A 152 -0.73 -0.58 11.08
CA TYR A 152 -0.10 0.73 11.12
C TYR A 152 -1.07 1.80 10.65
N ARG A 153 -0.85 3.02 11.15
CA ARG A 153 -1.61 4.22 10.82
C ARG A 153 -0.68 5.22 10.15
N VAL A 154 -1.01 5.63 8.92
CA VAL A 154 -0.24 6.65 8.21
C VAL A 154 -0.26 7.96 8.98
N VAL A 155 0.91 8.57 9.17
CA VAL A 155 1.08 9.86 9.85
C VAL A 155 1.55 10.96 8.89
N SER A 156 2.35 10.61 7.88
CA SER A 156 2.77 11.56 6.83
C SER A 156 2.91 10.88 5.46
N VAL A 157 2.79 11.69 4.42
CA VAL A 157 3.06 11.34 3.03
C VAL A 157 3.80 12.53 2.43
N ASP A 158 5.07 12.33 2.13
CA ASP A 158 6.01 13.36 1.72
C ASP A 158 6.59 13.02 0.35
N ILE A 159 6.93 14.04 -0.45
CA ILE A 159 7.69 13.86 -1.69
C ILE A 159 9.09 14.42 -1.44
N LEU A 160 10.09 13.56 -1.55
CA LEU A 160 11.48 13.90 -1.24
C LEU A 160 12.37 13.74 -2.49
N PRO A 161 13.15 14.78 -2.86
CA PRO A 161 14.11 14.67 -3.96
C PRO A 161 15.24 13.72 -3.59
N VAL A 162 15.57 12.80 -4.51
CA VAL A 162 16.63 11.78 -4.31
C VAL A 162 17.96 12.40 -3.92
N ASP A 163 18.30 13.53 -4.55
CA ASP A 163 19.63 14.14 -4.46
C ASP A 163 19.82 15.04 -3.22
N HIS A 164 18.75 15.40 -2.49
CA HIS A 164 18.81 16.38 -1.40
C HIS A 164 18.20 15.92 -0.08
N ALA A 165 17.50 14.77 -0.07
CA ALA A 165 16.92 14.24 1.15
C ALA A 165 17.98 13.62 2.07
N ASP A 166 17.78 13.72 3.37
CA ASP A 166 18.57 13.00 4.38
C ASP A 166 18.05 11.57 4.53
N TRP A 167 18.44 10.69 3.60
CA TRP A 167 18.01 9.30 3.59
C TRP A 167 18.40 8.52 4.85
N LEU A 168 19.48 8.92 5.53
CA LEU A 168 19.87 8.30 6.79
C LEU A 168 18.87 8.63 7.89
N ALA A 169 18.40 9.88 7.96
CA ALA A 169 17.33 10.26 8.88
C ALA A 169 16.00 9.57 8.54
N GLU A 170 15.67 9.43 7.26
CA GLU A 170 14.43 8.77 6.82
C GLU A 170 14.39 7.28 7.17
N PHE A 171 15.55 6.61 7.17
CA PHE A 171 15.68 5.18 7.50
C PHE A 171 16.20 4.91 8.90
N ALA A 172 16.40 5.94 9.72
CA ALA A 172 16.87 5.79 11.08
C ALA A 172 15.92 4.91 11.91
N ALA A 173 16.50 4.06 12.74
CA ALA A 173 15.77 3.26 13.70
C ALA A 173 15.12 4.17 14.74
N THR A 174 13.88 3.86 15.11
CA THR A 174 13.08 4.64 16.05
C THR A 174 12.80 3.86 17.35
N PRO A 175 12.65 4.55 18.49
CA PRO A 175 12.32 3.89 19.76
C PRO A 175 10.88 3.34 19.78
N VAL A 176 9.99 3.95 19.01
CA VAL A 176 8.65 3.44 18.71
C VAL A 176 8.68 2.67 17.40
N GLU A 177 7.82 1.66 17.27
CA GLU A 177 7.73 0.88 16.03
C GLU A 177 7.08 1.73 14.92
N MET A 178 7.88 2.05 13.91
CA MET A 178 7.52 2.83 12.74
C MET A 178 7.60 1.95 11.49
N LEU A 179 6.88 2.40 10.47
CA LEU A 179 6.87 1.82 9.13
C LEU A 179 7.08 2.94 8.12
N THR A 180 8.07 2.79 7.26
CA THR A 180 8.34 3.70 6.15
C THR A 180 8.15 2.94 4.84
N LEU A 181 7.21 3.37 4.01
CA LEU A 181 7.07 2.88 2.64
C LEU A 181 7.64 3.94 1.69
N PHE A 182 8.32 3.53 0.64
CA PHE A 182 8.71 4.45 -0.41
C PHE A 182 8.63 3.87 -1.82
N THR A 183 8.46 4.75 -2.79
CA THR A 183 8.48 4.42 -4.23
C THR A 183 8.96 5.60 -5.06
N CYS A 184 9.25 5.35 -6.34
CA CYS A 184 9.70 6.36 -7.29
C CYS A 184 8.59 7.35 -7.67
N THR A 185 8.93 8.62 -7.90
CA THR A 185 8.00 9.64 -8.44
C THR A 185 8.76 10.81 -9.05
N GLY A 186 8.06 11.74 -9.69
CA GLY A 186 8.67 12.88 -10.35
C GLY A 186 9.12 12.57 -11.78
N GLU A 187 10.18 13.24 -12.25
CA GLU A 187 10.69 13.11 -13.61
C GLU A 187 11.54 11.85 -13.78
N PHE A 188 11.23 11.04 -14.79
CA PHE A 188 12.08 9.92 -15.18
C PHE A 188 13.34 10.43 -15.91
N ARG A 189 14.51 10.00 -15.43
CA ARG A 189 15.85 10.31 -15.95
C ARG A 189 16.38 9.10 -16.75
N PRO A 190 16.31 9.10 -18.09
CA PRO A 190 16.65 7.93 -18.89
C PRO A 190 18.12 7.50 -18.79
N GLN A 191 19.02 8.41 -18.44
CA GLN A 191 20.46 8.15 -18.35
C GLN A 191 20.79 7.23 -17.16
N THR A 192 20.00 7.31 -16.09
CA THR A 192 20.21 6.55 -14.85
C THR A 192 19.12 5.51 -14.60
N PHE A 193 18.10 5.45 -15.46
CA PHE A 193 16.88 4.65 -15.26
C PHE A 193 16.24 4.87 -13.89
N ASP A 194 16.25 6.13 -13.44
CA ASP A 194 15.74 6.51 -12.13
C ASP A 194 14.80 7.72 -12.21
N TYR A 195 14.01 7.91 -11.17
CA TYR A 195 13.14 9.05 -11.00
C TYR A 195 13.77 10.11 -10.09
N SER A 196 13.44 11.38 -10.31
CA SER A 196 14.01 12.51 -9.54
C SER A 196 13.64 12.52 -8.06
N ASP A 197 12.52 11.92 -7.70
CA ASP A 197 11.93 12.01 -6.36
C ASP A 197 11.48 10.64 -5.86
N ARG A 198 11.13 10.59 -4.57
CA ARG A 198 10.41 9.47 -3.96
C ARG A 198 9.18 9.98 -3.23
N VAL A 199 8.09 9.22 -3.31
CA VAL A 199 7.05 9.30 -2.28
C VAL A 199 7.56 8.54 -1.07
N VAL A 200 7.48 9.15 0.12
CA VAL A 200 7.80 8.54 1.40
C VAL A 200 6.58 8.62 2.30
N VAL A 201 6.09 7.47 2.75
CA VAL A 201 4.94 7.34 3.64
C VAL A 201 5.44 6.86 4.98
N LYS A 202 5.25 7.65 6.03
CA LYS A 202 5.52 7.23 7.40
C LYS A 202 4.23 6.81 8.07
N ALA A 203 4.29 5.70 8.79
CA ALA A 203 3.19 5.15 9.56
C ALA A 203 3.71 4.66 10.92
N VAL A 204 2.84 4.72 11.92
CA VAL A 204 3.12 4.31 13.29
C VAL A 204 2.32 3.06 13.61
N ARG A 205 2.89 2.15 14.40
CA ARG A 205 2.18 0.94 14.80
C ARG A 205 0.93 1.24 15.63
N VAL A 206 -0.14 0.53 15.30
CA VAL A 206 -1.35 0.43 16.11
C VAL A 206 -1.16 -0.64 17.19
N LEU A 207 -1.41 -0.26 18.44
CA LEU A 207 -1.25 -1.08 19.63
C LEU A 207 -2.59 -1.17 20.37
N GLY A 208 -2.87 -2.34 20.94
CA GLY A 208 -4.07 -2.56 21.75
C GLY A 208 -5.36 -2.59 20.94
N GLU A 209 -6.48 -2.47 21.64
CA GLU A 209 -7.83 -2.54 21.09
C GLU A 209 -8.68 -1.42 21.65
N ALA A 210 -9.45 -0.77 20.78
CA ALA A 210 -10.28 0.36 21.15
C ALA A 210 -11.34 -0.05 22.20
N ARG A 211 -11.39 0.69 23.31
CA ARG A 211 -12.39 0.50 24.36
C ARG A 211 -13.57 1.43 24.15
N ARG A 212 -14.75 0.99 24.59
CA ARG A 212 -15.88 1.90 24.80
C ARG A 212 -15.59 2.77 26.02
N LEU A 213 -15.76 4.07 25.84
CA LEU A 213 -15.59 5.06 26.88
C LEU A 213 -16.92 5.27 27.63
N ASP A 214 -16.81 5.63 28.91
CA ASP A 214 -17.96 5.96 29.75
C ASP A 214 -18.54 7.32 29.35
N VAL A 215 -19.85 7.49 29.48
CA VAL A 215 -20.54 8.75 29.16
C VAL A 215 -20.71 9.57 30.43
N THR A 216 -20.43 10.88 30.38
CA THR A 216 -20.73 11.79 31.48
C THR A 216 -22.23 11.90 31.74
N ALA A 217 -22.60 12.28 32.97
CA ALA A 217 -24.02 12.41 33.36
C ALA A 217 -24.80 13.41 32.50
N ASP A 218 -24.14 14.46 32.01
CA ASP A 218 -24.74 15.46 31.09
C ASP A 218 -24.77 15.00 29.62
N GLY A 219 -24.23 13.82 29.33
CA GLY A 219 -24.19 13.23 27.99
C GLY A 219 -23.25 13.92 27.00
N ARG A 220 -22.49 14.95 27.42
CA ARG A 220 -21.69 15.79 26.51
C ARG A 220 -20.31 15.24 26.23
N PHE A 221 -19.79 14.40 27.12
CA PHE A 221 -18.44 13.86 27.02
C PHE A 221 -18.42 12.35 27.21
N LEU A 222 -17.41 11.76 26.61
CA LEU A 222 -16.93 10.41 26.85
C LEU A 222 -15.64 10.50 27.66
N TYR A 223 -15.36 9.53 28.52
CA TYR A 223 -14.10 9.47 29.24
C TYR A 223 -13.70 8.03 29.58
N GLY A 224 -12.39 7.79 29.74
CA GLY A 224 -11.88 6.49 30.15
C GLY A 224 -10.53 6.17 29.53
N THR A 225 -10.06 4.95 29.72
CA THR A 225 -8.83 4.48 29.07
C THR A 225 -9.14 4.10 27.62
N GLY A 226 -8.38 4.63 26.66
CA GLY A 226 -8.63 4.41 25.24
C GLY A 226 -8.44 2.96 24.80
N GLY A 227 -7.48 2.25 25.40
CA GLY A 227 -7.18 0.84 25.09
C GLY A 227 -6.43 0.62 23.77
N THR A 228 -6.40 1.61 22.88
CA THR A 228 -5.68 1.59 21.59
C THR A 228 -4.73 2.78 21.46
N SER A 229 -3.71 2.67 20.61
CA SER A 229 -2.89 3.80 20.14
C SER A 229 -3.47 4.51 18.91
N ASP A 230 -4.60 4.06 18.38
CA ASP A 230 -5.22 4.64 17.20
C ASP A 230 -6.50 5.45 17.52
N PRO A 231 -6.47 6.79 17.37
CA PRO A 231 -7.66 7.61 17.62
C PRO A 231 -8.80 7.33 16.63
N VAL A 232 -8.52 6.83 15.41
CA VAL A 232 -9.56 6.51 14.42
C VAL A 232 -10.37 5.30 14.87
N GLU A 233 -9.69 4.21 15.25
CA GLU A 233 -10.32 3.04 15.86
C GLU A 233 -11.04 3.38 17.16
N LEU A 234 -10.45 4.25 17.99
CA LEU A 234 -11.10 4.68 19.23
C LEU A 234 -12.44 5.36 18.96
N ILE A 235 -12.52 6.28 18.00
CA ILE A 235 -13.79 6.92 17.63
C ILE A 235 -14.79 5.91 17.06
N ALA A 236 -14.35 5.02 16.18
CA ALA A 236 -15.21 4.01 15.57
C ALA A 236 -15.83 3.04 16.59
N ALA A 237 -15.16 2.81 17.72
CA ALA A 237 -15.66 1.97 18.81
C ALA A 237 -16.74 2.64 19.68
N GLN A 238 -16.95 3.95 19.56
CA GLN A 238 -17.86 4.68 20.43
C GLN A 238 -19.32 4.58 19.99
N PRO A 239 -20.27 4.51 20.94
CA PRO A 239 -21.70 4.45 20.62
C PRO A 239 -22.27 5.78 20.12
N ARG A 240 -21.50 6.87 20.20
CA ARG A 240 -21.92 8.23 19.83
C ARG A 240 -20.92 8.85 18.87
N ALA A 241 -21.40 9.74 18.01
CA ALA A 241 -20.56 10.51 17.11
C ALA A 241 -19.61 11.41 17.91
N VAL A 242 -18.32 11.06 17.89
CA VAL A 242 -17.26 11.84 18.55
C VAL A 242 -16.80 12.95 17.60
N THR A 243 -16.79 14.18 18.09
CA THR A 243 -16.33 15.37 17.36
C THR A 243 -14.89 15.73 17.67
N ALA A 244 -14.38 15.34 18.84
CA ALA A 244 -12.98 15.51 19.20
C ALA A 244 -12.58 14.49 20.27
N LEU A 245 -11.33 14.03 20.24
CA LEU A 245 -10.67 13.32 21.34
C LEU A 245 -9.56 14.20 21.90
N TYR A 246 -9.42 14.16 23.22
CA TYR A 246 -8.39 14.83 23.98
C TYR A 246 -7.68 13.79 24.85
N ALA A 247 -6.35 13.82 24.86
CA ALA A 247 -5.55 13.00 25.76
C ALA A 247 -4.37 13.83 26.25
N ARG A 248 -3.95 13.62 27.49
CA ARG A 248 -2.74 14.26 28.01
C ARG A 248 -1.56 13.31 27.86
N ASP A 249 -0.52 13.76 27.17
CA ASP A 249 0.73 13.01 27.08
C ASP A 249 1.38 12.96 28.47
N PRO A 250 1.58 11.76 29.06
CA PRO A 250 2.15 11.65 30.40
C PRO A 250 3.63 12.06 30.46
N GLN A 251 4.36 12.03 29.34
CA GLN A 251 5.79 12.36 29.31
C GLN A 251 6.00 13.87 29.21
N SER A 252 5.35 14.53 28.25
CA SER A 252 5.50 15.97 28.02
C SER A 252 4.54 16.82 28.84
N GLY A 253 3.43 16.25 29.31
CA GLY A 253 2.33 16.97 29.93
C GLY A 253 1.46 17.77 28.95
N GLU A 254 1.71 17.64 27.64
CA GLU A 254 1.00 18.33 26.56
C GLU A 254 -0.41 17.74 26.37
N TRP A 255 -1.36 18.60 26.00
CA TRP A 255 -2.69 18.17 25.56
C TRP A 255 -2.66 17.86 24.07
N LEU A 256 -3.02 16.63 23.74
CA LEU A 256 -3.13 16.13 22.38
C LEU A 256 -4.58 16.19 21.91
N LEU A 257 -4.77 16.43 20.62
CA LEU A 257 -6.07 16.59 20.00
C LEU A 257 -6.20 15.70 18.77
N PHE A 258 -7.35 15.05 18.63
CA PHE A 258 -7.79 14.46 17.39
C PHE A 258 -9.20 14.94 17.04
N VAL A 259 -9.38 15.49 15.85
CA VAL A 259 -10.64 15.91 15.27
C VAL A 259 -10.83 15.15 13.96
N PRO A 260 -11.88 14.31 13.83
CA PRO A 260 -12.18 13.61 12.59
C PRO A 260 -12.25 14.55 11.39
N GLY A 261 -11.51 14.23 10.34
CA GLY A 261 -11.49 15.01 9.09
C GLY A 261 -10.70 16.33 9.16
N ALA A 262 -10.15 16.70 10.32
CA ALA A 262 -9.28 17.87 10.40
C ALA A 262 -7.92 17.60 9.74
N PRO A 263 -7.24 18.65 9.25
CA PRO A 263 -5.87 18.54 8.75
C PRO A 263 -4.91 17.92 9.77
N SER A 264 -3.85 17.24 9.30
CA SER A 264 -2.88 16.57 10.16
C SER A 264 -2.18 17.52 11.14
N PHE A 265 -1.96 18.78 10.78
CA PHE A 265 -1.35 19.77 11.67
C PHE A 265 -2.23 20.13 12.89
N ILE A 266 -3.53 19.81 12.85
CA ILE A 266 -4.44 19.91 14.01
C ILE A 266 -4.41 18.61 14.82
N ASN A 267 -4.23 17.46 14.15
CA ASN A 267 -4.32 16.13 14.74
C ASN A 267 -2.98 15.68 15.35
N THR A 268 -2.71 16.12 16.57
CA THR A 268 -1.50 15.79 17.32
C THR A 268 -1.56 14.46 18.08
N LEU A 269 -2.73 13.83 18.13
CA LEU A 269 -2.95 12.57 18.86
C LEU A 269 -2.45 11.34 18.09
N THR A 270 -2.47 11.37 16.75
CA THR A 270 -2.05 10.23 15.93
C THR A 270 -0.55 9.97 16.11
N GLY A 271 -0.20 8.73 16.48
CA GLY A 271 1.18 8.33 16.76
C GLY A 271 1.71 8.74 18.14
N ARG A 272 0.90 9.45 18.94
CA ARG A 272 1.24 9.82 20.32
C ARG A 272 0.24 9.27 21.34
N LEU A 273 -0.94 8.83 20.91
CA LEU A 273 -1.89 8.12 21.77
C LEU A 273 -1.26 6.83 22.29
N ARG A 274 -1.39 6.60 23.60
CA ARG A 274 -1.00 5.35 24.21
C ARG A 274 -2.25 4.55 24.60
N PRO A 275 -2.22 3.21 24.53
CA PRO A 275 -3.34 2.37 24.97
C PRO A 275 -3.79 2.63 26.42
N ASP A 276 -2.85 3.00 27.29
CA ASP A 276 -3.07 3.30 28.71
C ASP A 276 -3.48 4.76 28.98
N ALA A 277 -3.58 5.61 27.96
CA ALA A 277 -3.92 7.01 28.13
C ALA A 277 -5.38 7.20 28.57
N LEU A 278 -5.58 8.13 29.51
CA LEU A 278 -6.90 8.68 29.80
C LEU A 278 -7.32 9.59 28.64
N VAL A 279 -8.46 9.30 28.05
CA VAL A 279 -9.03 10.03 26.92
C VAL A 279 -10.34 10.68 27.35
N ILE A 280 -10.57 11.90 26.86
CA ILE A 280 -11.84 12.61 26.94
C ILE A 280 -12.34 12.80 25.51
N GLY A 281 -13.54 12.33 25.20
CA GLY A 281 -14.18 12.53 23.89
C GLY A 281 -15.31 13.55 24.00
N ARG A 282 -15.41 14.49 23.05
CA ARG A 282 -16.59 15.35 22.91
C ARG A 282 -17.57 14.72 21.93
N VAL A 283 -18.85 14.63 22.28
CA VAL A 283 -19.87 14.03 21.39
C VAL A 283 -20.88 15.06 20.88
N VAL A 284 -21.53 14.72 19.76
CA VAL A 284 -22.76 15.40 19.34
C VAL A 284 -23.88 15.02 20.31
N LEU A 285 -24.67 16.01 20.74
CA LEU A 285 -25.84 15.81 21.60
C LEU A 285 -27.03 15.24 20.81
#